data_AF-A0A5K1F615-F1
#
_entry.id   AF-A0A5K1F615-F1
#
_cell.length_a   1.000
_cell.length_b   1.000
_cell.length_c   1.000
_cell.angle_alpha   90.00
_cell.angle_beta   90.00
_cell.angle_gamma   90.00
#
_symmetry.space_group_name_H-M   'P 1'
#
loop_
_entity.id
_entity.type
_entity.pdbx_description
1 polymer ?
#
loop_
_entity_poly.entity_id
_entity_poly.type
_entity_poly.pdbx_seq_one_letter_code
_entity_poly.pdbx_strand_id
1 'polypeptide(L)' 'RRPVLGSLWTVIPNYKLEINGIPRTVLATNQMDDLKFFLDFSDPIVNTTEDILKMLRTTVGRPTPIHCKSRGNRRFGFR' A
#
# COMPACT_ATOMS: atom_id res chain seq x y z
N ARG A 1 -8.67 -22.99 -9.43
CA ARG A 1 -8.14 -21.67 -9.87
C ARG A 1 -6.64 -21.66 -9.65
N ARG A 2 -5.82 -21.21 -10.62
CA ARG A 2 -4.36 -21.05 -10.45
C ARG A 2 -4.08 -19.72 -9.73
N PRO A 3 -3.15 -19.67 -8.75
CA PRO A 3 -2.75 -18.42 -8.14
C PRO A 3 -2.00 -17.56 -9.17
N VAL A 4 -2.42 -16.32 -9.31
CA VAL A 4 -1.69 -15.30 -10.09
C VAL A 4 -0.71 -14.62 -9.12
N LEU A 5 0.57 -14.66 -9.45
CA LEU A 5 1.62 -13.97 -8.71
C LEU A 5 1.73 -12.54 -9.23
N GLY A 6 1.36 -11.57 -8.39
CA GLY A 6 1.61 -10.15 -8.64
C GLY A 6 2.86 -9.72 -7.88
N SER A 7 3.82 -9.14 -8.59
CA SER A 7 5.01 -8.53 -7.98
C SER A 7 4.75 -7.03 -7.80
N LEU A 8 4.95 -6.50 -6.59
CA LEU A 8 4.83 -5.08 -6.28
C LEU A 8 6.24 -4.50 -6.11
N TRP A 9 6.68 -3.68 -7.06
CA TRP A 9 7.91 -2.88 -6.96
C TRP A 9 7.54 -1.39 -6.92
N THR A 10 8.21 -0.63 -6.06
CA THR A 10 8.14 0.84 -6.08
C THR A 10 9.54 1.39 -6.26
N VAL A 11 9.68 2.35 -7.17
CA VAL A 11 10.91 3.14 -7.27
C VAL A 11 11.01 4.01 -6.02
N ILE A 12 12.21 4.27 -5.52
CA ILE A 12 12.45 5.31 -4.51
C ILE A 12 12.59 6.65 -5.24
N PRO A 13 11.58 7.53 -5.25
CA PRO A 13 11.75 8.86 -5.77
C PRO A 13 12.60 9.72 -4.83
N ASN A 14 13.39 10.62 -5.41
CA ASN A 14 14.04 11.71 -4.70
C ASN A 14 13.32 13.02 -5.04
N TYR A 15 13.07 13.85 -4.03
CA TYR A 15 12.40 15.14 -4.21
C TYR A 15 13.27 16.24 -3.63
N LYS A 16 13.32 17.40 -4.31
CA LYS A 16 13.81 18.64 -3.71
C LYS A 16 12.61 19.37 -3.12
N LEU A 17 12.56 19.49 -1.80
CA LEU A 17 11.51 20.20 -1.07
C LEU A 17 12.12 21.40 -0.36
N GLU A 18 11.41 22.51 -0.37
CA GLU A 18 11.80 23.69 0.38
C GLU A 18 11.12 23.64 1.76
N ILE A 19 11.94 23.50 2.81
CA ILE A 19 11.46 23.47 4.20
C ILE A 19 12.07 24.67 4.90
N ASN A 20 11.22 25.60 5.33
CA ASN A 20 11.62 26.87 5.95
C ASN A 20 12.55 27.72 5.06
N GLY A 21 12.29 27.79 3.75
CA GLY A 21 13.10 28.57 2.81
C GLY A 21 14.45 27.93 2.44
N ILE A 22 14.71 26.69 2.89
CA ILE A 22 15.95 25.97 2.63
C ILE A 22 15.65 24.76 1.75
N PRO A 23 16.25 24.63 0.55
CA PRO A 23 16.07 23.45 -0.29
C PRO A 23 16.72 22.23 0.35
N ARG A 24 15.95 21.17 0.54
CA ARG A 24 16.39 19.88 1.07
C ARG A 24 16.09 18.77 0.09
N THR A 25 17.01 17.81 -0.02
CA THR A 25 16.75 16.57 -0.74
C THR A 25 16.10 15.59 0.22
N VAL A 26 14.88 15.16 -0.11
CA VAL A 26 14.14 14.15 0.64
C VAL A 26 14.16 12.86 -0.16
N LEU A 27 14.61 11.78 0.48
CA LEU A 27 14.51 10.43 -0.04
C LEU A 27 13.16 9.86 0.40
N ALA A 28 12.35 9.38 -0.55
CA ALA A 28 11.21 8.56 -0.17
C ALA A 28 11.73 7.21 0.35
N THR A 29 11.33 6.82 1.55
CA THR A 29 11.66 5.50 2.09
C THR A 29 10.81 4.43 1.38
N ASN A 30 11.44 3.35 0.92
CA ASN A 30 10.76 2.13 0.51
C ASN A 30 10.88 1.03 1.57
N GLN A 31 11.20 1.40 2.82
CA GLN A 31 11.21 0.46 3.92
C GLN A 31 9.86 -0.26 3.94
N MET A 32 9.93 -1.59 4.05
CA MET A 32 8.74 -2.42 3.89
C MET A 32 7.68 -2.09 4.94
N ASP A 33 8.10 -1.71 6.15
CA ASP A 33 7.25 -1.27 7.26
C ASP A 33 6.48 0.04 6.97
N ASP A 34 6.95 0.84 6.01
CA ASP A 34 6.29 2.07 5.57
C ASP A 34 5.41 1.86 4.33
N LEU A 35 5.46 0.68 3.70
CA LEU A 35 4.78 0.41 2.44
C LEU A 35 3.26 0.35 2.68
N LYS A 36 2.54 1.23 1.97
CA LYS A 36 1.07 1.24 1.95
C LYS A 36 0.60 1.03 0.53
N PHE A 37 -0.28 0.07 0.33
CA PHE A 37 -0.92 -0.14 -0.97
C PHE A 37 -2.44 -0.02 -0.84
N PHE A 38 -3.06 0.27 -1.97
CA PHE A 38 -4.48 0.53 -2.08
C PHE A 38 -5.04 -0.43 -3.13
N LEU A 39 -6.15 -1.08 -2.79
CA LEU A 39 -6.96 -1.80 -3.75
C LEU A 39 -8.20 -0.95 -4.00
N ASP A 40 -8.29 -0.48 -5.23
CA ASP A 40 -9.46 0.20 -5.75
C ASP A 40 -10.20 -0.75 -6.70
N PHE A 41 -11.52 -0.75 -6.61
CA PHE A 41 -12.37 -1.67 -7.35
C PHE A 41 -13.26 -0.85 -8.27
N SER A 42 -13.29 -1.20 -9.56
CA SER A 42 -14.15 -0.55 -10.55
C SER A 42 -15.64 -0.66 -10.19
N ASP A 43 -15.99 -1.74 -9.50
CA ASP A 43 -17.35 -2.07 -9.12
C ASP A 43 -17.44 -2.33 -7.60
N PRO A 44 -18.59 -2.07 -6.96
CA PRO A 44 -18.78 -2.36 -5.54
C PRO A 44 -18.55 -3.84 -5.23
N ILE A 45 -17.72 -4.11 -4.22
CA ILE A 45 -17.48 -5.47 -3.73
C ILE A 45 -18.19 -5.70 -2.39
N VAL A 46 -18.71 -6.91 -2.22
CA VAL A 46 -19.42 -7.32 -1.00
C VAL A 46 -18.47 -7.80 0.11
N ASN A 47 -17.24 -8.16 -0.24
CA ASN A 47 -16.25 -8.69 0.70
C ASN A 47 -15.80 -7.62 1.70
N THR A 48 -15.58 -8.05 2.95
CA THR A 48 -15.01 -7.20 3.99
C THR A 48 -13.50 -6.99 3.77
N THR A 49 -12.91 -6.01 4.47
CA THR A 49 -11.45 -5.79 4.41
C THR A 49 -10.70 -7.04 4.85
N GLU A 50 -11.21 -7.73 5.87
CA GLU A 50 -10.65 -8.94 6.45
C GLU A 50 -10.74 -10.14 5.49
N ASP A 51 -11.85 -10.26 4.74
CA ASP A 51 -12.00 -11.31 3.73
C ASP A 51 -11.03 -11.11 2.57
N ILE A 52 -10.86 -9.87 2.12
CA ILE A 52 -9.88 -9.52 1.09
C ILE A 52 -8.47 -9.82 1.59
N LEU A 53 -8.16 -9.44 2.83
CA LEU A 53 -6.86 -9.69 3.44
C LEU A 53 -6.48 -11.18 3.47
N LYS A 54 -7.44 -12.06 3.78
CA LYS A 54 -7.22 -13.52 3.76
C LYS A 54 -6.87 -14.06 2.37
N MET A 55 -7.26 -13.37 1.31
CA MET A 55 -6.93 -13.76 -0.06
C MET A 55 -5.56 -13.24 -0.51
N LEU A 56 -5.01 -12.21 0.14
CA LEU A 56 -3.70 -11.66 -0.18
C LEU A 56 -2.61 -12.59 0.35
N ARG A 57 -1.82 -13.16 -0.56
CA ARG A 57 -0.63 -13.95 -0.24
C ARG A 57 0.60 -13.14 -0.58
N THR A 58 1.40 -12.82 0.44
CA THR A 58 2.66 -12.10 0.28
C THR A 58 3.83 -13.08 0.44
N THR A 59 4.90 -12.87 -0.32
CA THR A 59 6.15 -13.63 -0.16
C THR A 59 6.99 -13.10 0.99
N VAL A 60 6.83 -11.81 1.32
CA VAL A 60 7.55 -11.11 2.38
C VAL A 60 6.60 -10.13 3.09
N GLY A 61 6.73 -10.02 4.41
CA GLY A 61 5.91 -9.16 5.26
C GLY A 61 4.45 -9.63 5.37
N ARG A 62 3.71 -9.06 6.32
CA ARG A 62 2.29 -9.34 6.51
C ARG A 62 1.46 -8.07 6.30
N PRO A 63 0.56 -8.04 5.30
CA PRO A 63 -0.33 -6.91 5.15
C PRO A 63 -1.26 -6.80 6.36
N THR A 64 -1.51 -5.57 6.80
CA THR A 64 -2.41 -5.23 7.90
C THR A 64 -3.43 -4.21 7.40
N PRO A 65 -4.71 -4.36 7.78
CA PRO A 65 -5.76 -3.47 7.32
C PRO A 65 -5.57 -2.08 7.94
N ILE A 66 -5.67 -1.04 7.11
CA ILE A 66 -5.74 0.34 7.58
C ILE A 66 -7.18 0.80 7.43
N HIS A 67 -7.89 0.87 8.57
CA HIS A 67 -9.28 1.29 8.57
C HIS A 67 -9.40 2.78 8.20
N CYS A 68 -10.10 3.03 7.09
CA CYS A 68 -10.47 4.36 6.63
C CYS A 68 -11.99 4.51 6.62
N LYS A 69 -12.50 5.75 6.60
CA LYS A 69 -13.94 6.04 6.62
C LYS A 69 -14.68 5.63 5.33
N SER A 70 -13.95 5.25 4.27
CA SER A 70 -14.50 4.86 2.98
C SER A 70 -14.92 3.39 2.97
N ARG A 71 -16.08 3.09 2.39
CA ARG A 71 -16.57 1.70 2.19
C ARG A 71 -16.05 1.05 0.90
N GLY A 72 -15.60 1.84 -0.08
CA GLY A 72 -15.14 1.35 -1.38
C GLY A 72 -13.65 1.03 -1.40
N ASN A 73 -12.83 1.90 -0.81
CA ASN A 73 -11.38 1.83 -0.96
C ASN A 73 -10.78 1.01 0.18
N ARG A 74 -10.01 -0.03 -0.16
CA ARG A 74 -9.38 -0.90 0.83
C ARG A 74 -7.89 -0.57 0.91
N ARG A 75 -7.43 -0.16 2.09
CA ARG A 75 -6.04 0.23 2.33
C ARG A 75 -5.35 -0.78 3.23
N PHE A 76 -4.12 -1.11 2.89
CA PHE A 76 -3.28 -2.03 3.66
C PHE A 76 -1.89 -1.44 3.85
N GLY A 77 -1.33 -1.63 5.04
CA GLY A 77 0.07 -1.35 5.35
C GLY A 77 0.85 -2.66 5.50
N PHE A 78 2.13 -2.65 5.17
CA PHE A 78 3.04 -3.76 5.45
C PHE A 78 3.70 -3.60 6.81
N ARG A 79 3.94 -4.72 7.47
CA ARG A 79 4.71 -4.87 8.70
C ARG A 79 5.42 -6.22 8.69
#